data_AF-A0A819A0T8-F1
#
_entry.id   AF-A0A819A0T8-F1
#
_cell.length_a   1.000
_cell.length_b   1.000
_cell.length_c   1.000
_cell.angle_alpha   90.00
_cell.angle_beta   90.00
_cell.angle_gamma   90.00
#
_symmetry.space_group_name_H-M   'P 1'
#
loop_
_entity.id
_entity.type
_entity.pdbx_description
1 polymer ?
#
loop_
_entity_poly.entity_id
_entity_poly.type
_entity_poly.pdbx_seq_one_letter_code
_entity_poly.pdbx_strand_id
1 'polypeptide(L)'
;MSSDSRIVIMDENKKNENIVATYHRRDVQFDSAPSYTSSLVVHLRQLQQDFQTQHQHEKHALNELNERLRHFIDRVQHLEAQNAKYITQIVNFRRARSDSSGADIEWNERYLHLQSDLIAASHGSIDCGLEIEMYQLQTAIYQQLIGLEQEWKDDRRSKLEQELNQSSLTLNSVRASNSELGREVESLYAARECPPDGAYISLLNHSSEKTVDISRWVLKRRVDGRTELRYSLPDGIRLQPASELRIYSQQGAAVAKSLKSFRTGTSGRQELVNNEVVSWGVGNSTETFLLNQHGEEKAIFLQSIAATPDNS
;
A
#
# COMPACT_ATOMS: atom_id res chain seq x y z
N MET A 1 -83.35 -5.92 -11.47
CA MET A 1 -84.79 -5.65 -11.63
C MET A 1 -84.89 -4.25 -12.22
N SER A 2 -85.46 -4.19 -13.43
CA SER A 2 -85.55 -3.00 -14.26
C SER A 2 -86.55 -2.01 -13.66
N SER A 3 -86.22 -0.73 -13.62
CA SER A 3 -87.21 0.33 -13.39
C SER A 3 -86.88 1.47 -14.33
N ASP A 4 -87.41 1.27 -15.53
CA ASP A 4 -87.58 2.24 -16.60
C ASP A 4 -88.55 3.32 -16.11
N SER A 5 -88.19 4.60 -16.26
CA SER A 5 -89.10 5.72 -15.97
C SER A 5 -88.89 6.80 -17.02
N ARG A 6 -89.50 6.55 -18.18
CA ARG A 6 -89.67 7.50 -19.27
C ARG A 6 -90.61 8.62 -18.83
N ILE A 7 -90.12 9.85 -18.86
CA ILE A 7 -90.94 11.06 -18.81
C ILE A 7 -91.57 11.23 -20.20
N VAL A 8 -92.90 11.05 -20.28
CA VAL A 8 -93.69 11.36 -21.48
C VAL A 8 -94.17 12.80 -21.35
N ILE A 9 -93.63 13.68 -22.17
CA ILE A 9 -94.19 14.99 -22.47
C ILE A 9 -95.26 14.77 -23.54
N MET A 10 -96.53 15.01 -23.23
CA MET A 10 -97.58 15.18 -24.23
C MET A 10 -98.28 16.52 -24.01
N ASP A 11 -97.72 17.53 -24.67
CA ASP A 11 -98.36 18.55 -25.50
C ASP A 11 -99.91 18.68 -25.38
N GLU A 12 -100.37 19.41 -24.37
CA GLU A 12 -101.73 19.96 -24.33
C GLU A 12 -101.82 21.16 -25.29
N ASN A 13 -102.04 20.88 -26.57
CA ASN A 13 -102.46 21.93 -27.49
C ASN A 13 -103.26 21.35 -28.66
N LYS A 14 -104.59 21.28 -28.53
CA LYS A 14 -105.51 21.35 -29.67
C LYS A 14 -106.97 21.57 -29.24
N LYS A 15 -107.50 22.65 -29.81
CA LYS A 15 -108.92 22.98 -30.05
C LYS A 15 -109.71 23.56 -28.87
N ASN A 16 -109.49 24.86 -28.69
CA ASN A 16 -110.57 25.82 -28.43
C ASN A 16 -111.64 25.67 -29.52
N GLU A 17 -112.71 24.92 -29.25
CA GLU A 17 -113.95 25.05 -30.00
C GLU A 17 -114.71 26.28 -29.50
N ASN A 18 -114.76 27.28 -30.38
CA ASN A 18 -115.63 28.44 -30.33
C ASN A 18 -117.09 27.99 -30.14
N ILE A 19 -117.58 28.00 -28.90
CA ILE A 19 -119.02 28.04 -28.64
C ILE A 19 -119.43 29.51 -28.62
N VAL A 20 -119.74 30.02 -29.82
CA VAL A 20 -120.43 31.30 -30.01
C VAL A 20 -121.86 31.14 -29.52
N ALA A 21 -122.14 31.58 -28.28
CA ALA A 21 -123.51 31.68 -27.79
C ALA A 21 -124.21 32.89 -28.43
N THR A 22 -124.86 32.67 -29.58
CA THR A 22 -125.78 33.65 -30.19
C THR A 22 -127.04 33.79 -29.33
N TYR A 23 -127.10 34.83 -28.51
CA TYR A 23 -128.36 35.26 -27.88
C TYR A 23 -129.20 36.01 -28.92
N HIS A 24 -130.24 35.37 -29.44
CA HIS A 24 -131.32 36.05 -30.15
C HIS A 24 -132.20 36.78 -29.14
N ARG A 25 -132.06 38.11 -29.09
CA ARG A 25 -132.97 39.03 -28.40
C ARG A 25 -134.35 38.97 -29.07
N ARG A 26 -135.33 38.33 -28.42
CA ARG A 26 -136.74 38.57 -28.76
C ARG A 26 -137.23 39.70 -27.88
N ASP A 27 -137.39 40.86 -28.51
CA ASP A 27 -138.14 41.98 -27.95
C ASP A 27 -139.63 41.61 -27.94
N VAL A 28 -140.18 41.35 -26.76
CA VAL A 28 -141.63 41.31 -26.54
C VAL A 28 -141.96 42.52 -25.66
N GLN A 29 -142.57 43.52 -26.29
CA GLN A 29 -143.23 44.64 -25.62
C GLN A 29 -144.24 44.10 -24.61
N PHE A 30 -144.06 44.45 -23.34
CA PHE A 30 -145.08 44.34 -22.32
C PHE A 30 -145.57 45.75 -22.00
N ASP A 31 -146.82 46.01 -22.34
CA ASP A 31 -147.56 47.21 -21.95
C ASP A 31 -147.68 47.31 -20.42
N SER A 32 -147.73 48.56 -19.97
CA SER A 32 -147.84 49.04 -18.60
C SER A 32 -148.81 48.24 -17.72
N ALA A 33 -148.26 47.56 -16.70
CA ALA A 33 -148.98 47.09 -15.52
C ALA A 33 -148.25 47.54 -14.25
N PRO A 34 -148.96 47.94 -13.19
CA PRO A 34 -148.37 48.58 -12.02
C PRO A 34 -147.50 47.61 -11.20
N SER A 35 -146.48 48.19 -10.56
CA SER A 35 -145.49 47.52 -9.72
C SER A 35 -146.10 46.60 -8.64
N TYR A 36 -145.93 45.30 -8.83
CA TYR A 36 -145.77 44.32 -7.75
C TYR A 36 -144.70 43.29 -8.17
N THR A 37 -143.42 43.68 -8.08
CA THR A 37 -142.32 42.73 -8.19
C THR A 37 -142.35 41.80 -6.99
N SER A 38 -142.68 40.52 -7.20
CA SER A 38 -142.53 39.48 -6.19
C SER A 38 -141.06 39.44 -5.74
N SER A 39 -140.83 39.57 -4.42
CA SER A 39 -139.52 39.61 -3.76
C SER A 39 -138.54 38.54 -4.26
N LEU A 40 -139.05 37.35 -4.61
CA LEU A 40 -138.24 36.24 -5.10
C LEU A 40 -137.57 36.50 -6.46
N VAL A 41 -138.24 37.22 -7.38
CA VAL A 41 -137.68 37.49 -8.72
C VAL A 41 -136.56 38.53 -8.65
N VAL A 42 -136.69 39.51 -7.75
CA VAL A 42 -135.64 40.51 -7.48
C VAL A 42 -134.44 39.81 -6.82
N HIS A 43 -134.67 38.93 -5.85
CA HIS A 43 -133.60 38.15 -5.22
C HIS A 43 -132.87 37.21 -6.18
N LEU A 44 -133.56 36.53 -7.11
CA LEU A 44 -132.90 35.67 -8.09
C LEU A 44 -132.04 36.44 -9.10
N ARG A 45 -132.50 37.61 -9.57
CA ARG A 45 -131.66 38.48 -10.41
C ARG A 45 -130.46 39.02 -9.65
N GLN A 46 -130.65 39.41 -8.39
CA GLN A 46 -129.57 39.85 -7.54
C GLN A 46 -128.52 38.75 -7.36
N LEU A 47 -128.94 37.52 -7.03
CA LEU A 47 -128.05 36.37 -6.92
C LEU A 47 -127.29 36.08 -8.21
N GLN A 48 -127.95 36.11 -9.36
CA GLN A 48 -127.29 35.90 -10.64
C GLN A 48 -126.24 36.99 -10.94
N GLN A 49 -126.56 38.24 -10.60
CA GLN A 49 -125.63 39.36 -10.74
C GLN A 49 -124.47 39.24 -9.76
N ASP A 50 -124.72 38.81 -8.52
CA ASP A 50 -123.70 38.56 -7.50
C ASP A 50 -122.75 37.42 -7.92
N PHE A 51 -123.27 36.33 -8.50
CA PHE A 51 -122.44 35.25 -9.06
C PHE A 51 -121.57 35.74 -10.23
N GLN A 52 -122.12 36.59 -11.11
CA GLN A 52 -121.36 37.13 -12.23
C GLN A 52 -120.28 38.12 -11.77
N THR A 53 -120.58 38.99 -10.81
CA THR A 53 -119.59 39.92 -10.25
C THR A 53 -118.52 39.17 -9.47
N GLN A 54 -118.89 38.14 -8.70
CA GLN A 54 -117.94 37.26 -8.03
C GLN A 54 -117.02 36.55 -9.04
N HIS A 55 -117.57 36.00 -10.12
CA HIS A 55 -116.76 35.34 -11.15
C HIS A 55 -115.80 36.31 -11.86
N GLN A 56 -116.25 37.53 -12.16
CA GLN A 56 -115.35 38.55 -12.73
C GLN A 56 -114.26 38.98 -11.74
N HIS A 57 -114.59 39.06 -10.45
CA HIS A 57 -113.61 39.36 -9.40
C HIS A 57 -112.57 38.25 -9.26
N GLU A 58 -112.99 36.98 -9.22
CA GLU A 58 -112.10 35.81 -9.21
C GLU A 58 -111.22 35.76 -10.45
N LYS A 59 -111.78 36.01 -11.64
CA LYS A 59 -111.02 36.09 -12.88
C LYS A 59 -109.98 37.20 -12.85
N HIS A 60 -110.34 38.38 -12.35
CA HIS A 60 -109.39 39.48 -12.17
C HIS A 60 -108.27 39.13 -11.19
N ALA A 61 -108.59 38.52 -10.05
CA ALA A 61 -107.62 38.08 -9.07
C ALA A 61 -106.66 37.02 -9.63
N LEU A 62 -107.17 36.05 -10.41
CA LEU A 62 -106.35 35.05 -11.10
C LEU A 62 -105.45 35.67 -12.17
N ASN A 63 -105.96 36.65 -12.92
CA ASN A 63 -105.15 37.38 -13.90
C ASN A 63 -104.02 38.17 -13.23
N GLU A 64 -104.31 38.84 -12.12
CA GLU A 64 -103.29 39.57 -11.36
C GLU A 64 -102.24 38.61 -10.78
N LEU A 65 -102.66 37.46 -10.25
CA LEU A 65 -101.75 36.43 -9.76
C LEU A 65 -100.86 35.88 -10.88
N ASN A 66 -101.43 35.60 -12.06
CA ASN A 66 -100.69 35.11 -13.21
C ASN A 66 -99.65 36.13 -13.71
N GLU A 67 -99.96 37.42 -13.72
CA GLU A 67 -98.98 38.45 -14.09
C GLU A 67 -97.82 38.52 -13.08
N ARG A 68 -98.12 38.40 -11.77
CA ARG A 68 -97.08 38.30 -10.74
C ARG A 68 -96.23 37.05 -10.92
N LEU A 69 -96.84 35.89 -11.19
CA LEU A 69 -96.12 34.63 -11.46
C LEU A 69 -95.23 34.76 -12.68
N ARG A 70 -95.69 35.43 -13.74
CA ARG A 70 -94.88 35.70 -14.92
C ARG A 70 -93.65 36.55 -14.58
N HIS A 71 -93.80 37.62 -13.80
CA HIS A 71 -92.65 38.41 -13.35
C HIS A 71 -91.66 37.59 -12.50
N PHE A 72 -92.14 36.68 -11.66
CA PHE A 72 -91.26 35.77 -10.91
C PHE A 72 -90.53 34.80 -11.83
N ILE A 73 -91.21 34.21 -12.83
CA ILE A 73 -90.59 33.33 -13.83
C ILE A 73 -89.50 34.08 -14.59
N ASP A 74 -89.79 35.27 -15.10
CA ASP A 74 -88.82 36.10 -15.83
C ASP A 74 -87.60 36.44 -14.95
N ARG A 75 -87.84 36.72 -13.66
CA ARG A 75 -86.77 37.01 -12.71
C ARG A 75 -85.90 35.78 -12.43
N VAL A 76 -86.50 34.62 -12.24
CA VAL A 76 -85.77 33.36 -12.00
C VAL A 76 -84.94 33.01 -13.24
N GLN A 77 -85.51 33.07 -14.44
CA GLN A 77 -84.76 32.82 -15.68
C GLN A 77 -83.58 33.78 -15.86
N HIS A 78 -83.76 35.06 -15.52
CA HIS A 78 -82.66 36.02 -15.56
C HIS A 78 -81.55 35.66 -14.57
N LEU A 79 -81.90 35.29 -13.34
CA LEU A 79 -80.93 34.87 -12.32
C LEU A 79 -80.22 33.57 -12.70
N GLU A 80 -80.93 32.61 -13.27
CA GLU A 80 -80.35 31.36 -13.78
C GLU A 80 -79.35 31.63 -14.91
N ALA A 81 -79.70 32.52 -15.86
CA ALA A 81 -78.79 32.92 -16.92
C ALA A 81 -77.54 33.65 -16.38
N GLN A 82 -77.69 34.48 -15.35
CA GLN A 82 -76.57 35.11 -14.67
C GLN A 82 -75.69 34.08 -13.93
N ASN A 83 -76.30 33.14 -13.21
CA ASN A 83 -75.59 32.08 -12.51
C ASN A 83 -74.81 31.20 -13.48
N ALA A 84 -75.38 30.85 -14.64
CA ALA A 84 -74.69 30.12 -15.69
C ALA A 84 -73.43 30.87 -16.16
N LYS A 85 -73.53 32.19 -16.38
CA LYS A 85 -72.38 33.04 -16.75
C LYS A 85 -71.31 33.05 -15.66
N TYR A 86 -71.69 33.23 -14.39
CA TYR A 86 -70.74 33.23 -13.28
C TYR A 86 -70.03 31.88 -13.15
N ILE A 87 -70.73 30.77 -13.33
CA ILE A 87 -70.13 29.43 -13.33
C ILE A 87 -69.06 29.31 -14.43
N THR A 88 -69.37 29.74 -15.66
CA THR A 88 -68.40 29.72 -16.76
C THR A 88 -67.18 30.57 -16.46
N GLN A 89 -67.37 31.77 -15.90
CA GLN A 89 -66.26 32.65 -15.50
C GLN A 89 -65.38 31.99 -14.43
N ILE A 90 -65.97 31.39 -13.40
CA ILE A 90 -65.24 30.68 -12.34
C ILE A 90 -64.39 29.54 -12.93
N VAL A 91 -64.94 28.76 -13.86
CA VAL A 91 -64.20 27.66 -14.52
C VAL A 91 -63.01 28.20 -15.31
N ASN A 92 -63.20 29.29 -16.06
CA ASN A 92 -62.14 29.90 -16.85
C ASN A 92 -61.02 30.47 -15.96
N PHE A 93 -61.38 31.16 -14.86
CA PHE A 93 -60.40 31.65 -13.88
C PHE A 93 -59.60 30.52 -13.24
N ARG A 94 -60.25 29.40 -12.91
CA ARG A 94 -59.55 28.22 -12.35
C ARG A 94 -58.56 27.61 -13.35
N ARG A 95 -58.91 27.53 -14.63
CA ARG A 95 -58.00 27.03 -15.68
C ARG A 95 -56.79 27.94 -15.86
N ALA A 96 -57.01 29.24 -16.05
CA ALA A 96 -55.93 30.21 -16.19
C ALA A 96 -54.98 30.24 -14.98
N ARG A 97 -55.52 30.07 -13.76
CA ARG A 97 -54.71 29.96 -12.54
C ARG A 97 -53.94 28.63 -12.47
N SER A 98 -54.50 27.54 -12.95
CA SER A 98 -53.82 26.24 -13.01
C SER A 98 -52.61 26.28 -13.95
N ASP A 99 -52.74 26.93 -15.10
CA ASP A 99 -51.65 27.06 -16.07
C ASP A 99 -50.50 27.94 -15.52
N SER A 100 -50.83 29.00 -14.78
CA SER A 100 -49.83 29.82 -14.06
C SER A 100 -49.22 29.10 -12.85
N SER A 101 -49.99 28.30 -12.12
CA SER A 101 -49.53 27.56 -10.93
C SER A 101 -48.61 26.40 -11.30
N GLY A 102 -48.77 25.80 -12.49
CA GLY A 102 -47.88 24.72 -12.95
C GLY A 102 -46.45 25.21 -13.17
N ALA A 103 -46.28 26.40 -13.76
CA ALA A 103 -44.97 27.01 -13.93
C ALA A 103 -44.29 27.35 -12.59
N ASP A 104 -45.04 27.82 -11.60
CA ASP A 104 -44.53 28.07 -10.25
C ASP A 104 -44.12 26.79 -9.53
N ILE A 105 -44.89 25.70 -9.69
CA ILE A 105 -44.55 24.38 -9.12
C ILE A 105 -43.28 23.84 -9.76
N GLU A 106 -43.18 23.85 -11.09
CA GLU A 106 -42.01 23.36 -11.82
C GLU A 106 -40.76 24.19 -11.49
N TRP A 107 -40.89 25.52 -11.40
CA TRP A 107 -39.79 26.38 -10.99
C TRP A 107 -39.34 26.09 -9.55
N ASN A 108 -40.30 25.90 -8.63
CA ASN A 108 -40.00 25.55 -7.25
C ASN A 108 -39.34 24.17 -7.12
N GLU A 109 -39.78 23.17 -7.89
CA GLU A 109 -39.14 21.86 -7.95
C GLU A 109 -37.70 21.95 -8.47
N ARG A 110 -37.47 22.70 -9.55
CA ARG A 110 -36.12 22.94 -10.09
C ARG A 110 -35.23 23.69 -9.10
N TYR A 111 -35.77 24.70 -8.41
CA TYR A 111 -35.05 25.43 -7.38
C TYR A 111 -34.62 24.51 -6.23
N LEU A 112 -35.53 23.67 -5.73
CA LEU A 112 -35.24 22.71 -4.66
C LEU A 112 -34.21 21.66 -5.10
N HIS A 113 -34.31 21.15 -6.34
CA HIS A 113 -33.33 20.23 -6.88
C HIS A 113 -31.94 20.87 -6.96
N LEU A 114 -31.85 22.10 -7.50
CA LEU A 114 -30.60 22.81 -7.64
C LEU A 114 -29.98 23.18 -6.28
N GLN A 115 -30.82 23.46 -5.27
CA GLN A 115 -30.39 23.65 -3.90
C GLN A 115 -29.83 22.35 -3.30
N SER A 116 -30.49 21.21 -3.52
CA SER A 116 -30.02 19.89 -3.09
C SER A 116 -28.68 19.55 -3.74
N ASP A 117 -28.55 19.79 -5.04
CA ASP A 117 -27.30 19.56 -5.79
C ASP A 117 -26.16 20.43 -5.27
N LEU A 118 -26.43 21.71 -4.97
CA LEU A 118 -25.44 22.61 -4.41
C LEU A 118 -24.95 22.14 -3.03
N ILE A 119 -25.86 21.68 -2.18
CA ILE A 119 -25.54 21.11 -0.87
C ILE A 119 -24.69 19.85 -1.04
N ALA A 120 -25.11 18.93 -1.91
CA ALA A 120 -24.38 17.70 -2.19
C ALA A 120 -22.97 17.99 -2.74
N ALA A 121 -22.83 18.93 -3.66
CA ALA A 121 -21.54 19.37 -4.20
C ALA A 121 -20.67 20.02 -3.12
N SER A 122 -21.25 20.84 -2.24
CA SER A 122 -20.54 21.44 -1.11
C SER A 122 -20.01 20.39 -0.14
N HIS A 123 -20.82 19.39 0.21
CA HIS A 123 -20.38 18.29 1.06
C HIS A 123 -19.30 17.45 0.39
N GLY A 124 -19.48 17.07 -0.87
CA GLY A 124 -18.47 16.35 -1.64
C GLY A 124 -17.13 17.09 -1.71
N SER A 125 -17.14 18.42 -1.84
CA SER A 125 -15.92 19.22 -1.80
C SER A 125 -15.20 19.17 -0.43
N ILE A 126 -15.95 19.13 0.67
CA ILE A 126 -15.39 19.02 2.03
C ILE A 126 -14.79 17.62 2.22
N ASP A 127 -15.53 16.58 1.83
CA ASP A 127 -15.07 15.19 1.95
C ASP A 127 -13.79 14.95 1.16
N CYS A 128 -13.72 15.42 -0.09
CA CYS A 128 -12.49 15.36 -0.89
C CYS A 128 -11.35 16.16 -0.24
N GLY A 129 -11.64 17.31 0.39
CA GLY A 129 -10.64 18.09 1.12
C GLY A 129 -10.04 17.33 2.30
N LEU A 130 -10.89 16.69 3.11
CA LEU A 130 -10.46 15.86 4.23
C LEU A 130 -9.65 14.64 3.77
N GLU A 131 -10.07 14.01 2.68
CA GLU A 131 -9.37 12.87 2.10
C GLU A 131 -7.96 13.26 1.60
N ILE A 132 -7.83 14.42 0.97
CA ILE A 132 -6.53 14.98 0.57
C ILE A 132 -5.64 15.24 1.80
N GLU A 133 -6.15 15.89 2.85
CA GLU A 133 -5.39 16.15 4.08
C GLU A 133 -4.94 14.84 4.75
N MET A 134 -5.81 13.84 4.79
CA MET A 134 -5.48 12.51 5.31
C MET A 134 -4.32 11.87 4.53
N TYR A 135 -4.36 11.89 3.20
CA TYR A 135 -3.28 11.34 2.38
C TYR A 135 -1.97 12.14 2.51
N GLN A 136 -2.05 13.46 2.69
CA GLN A 136 -0.87 14.29 2.98
C GLN A 136 -0.24 13.91 4.32
N LEU A 137 -1.05 13.73 5.37
CA LEU A 137 -0.57 13.29 6.69
C LEU A 137 0.07 11.90 6.62
N GLN A 138 -0.58 10.96 5.91
CA GLN A 138 -0.05 9.61 5.73
C GLN A 138 1.29 9.64 4.98
N THR A 139 1.41 10.48 3.95
CA THR A 139 2.65 10.67 3.19
C THR A 139 3.77 11.23 4.08
N ALA A 140 3.46 12.22 4.92
CA ALA A 140 4.42 12.80 5.86
C ALA A 140 4.93 11.78 6.89
N ILE A 141 4.04 10.94 7.42
CA ILE A 141 4.41 9.86 8.35
C ILE A 141 5.35 8.87 7.67
N TYR A 142 5.04 8.43 6.45
CA TYR A 142 5.92 7.49 5.74
C TYR A 142 7.28 8.10 5.43
N GLN A 143 7.33 9.38 5.05
CA GLN A 143 8.60 10.08 4.82
C GLN A 143 9.46 10.12 6.09
N GLN A 144 8.86 10.39 7.26
CA GLN A 144 9.58 10.36 8.53
C GLN A 144 10.10 8.96 8.88
N LEU A 145 9.28 7.92 8.71
CA LEU A 145 9.69 6.53 8.98
C LEU A 145 10.86 6.10 8.11
N ILE A 146 10.83 6.44 6.82
CA ILE A 146 11.92 6.16 5.89
C ILE A 146 13.20 6.90 6.34
N GLY A 147 13.08 8.16 6.75
CA GLY A 147 14.21 8.94 7.27
C GLY A 147 14.85 8.29 8.50
N LEU A 148 14.04 7.94 9.51
CA LEU A 148 14.52 7.29 10.73
C LEU A 148 15.18 5.93 10.45
N GLU A 149 14.62 5.15 9.51
CA GLU A 149 15.21 3.86 9.13
C GLU A 149 16.57 4.05 8.44
N GLN A 150 16.71 5.07 7.59
CA GLN A 150 17.98 5.40 6.94
C GLN A 150 19.02 5.84 7.97
N GLU A 151 18.67 6.76 8.87
CA GLU A 151 19.56 7.21 9.95
C GLU A 151 20.06 6.05 10.80
N TRP A 152 19.17 5.15 11.23
CA TRP A 152 19.57 4.00 12.05
C TRP A 152 20.49 3.02 11.29
N LYS A 153 20.26 2.82 9.99
CA LYS A 153 21.13 2.00 9.14
C LYS A 153 22.50 2.62 8.97
N ASP A 154 22.59 3.93 8.78
CA ASP A 154 23.84 4.64 8.58
C ASP A 154 24.66 4.71 9.88
N ASP A 155 24.01 4.92 11.02
CA ASP A 155 24.62 4.80 12.34
C ASP A 155 25.20 3.40 12.58
N ARG A 156 24.46 2.35 12.18
CA ARG A 156 24.92 0.97 12.32
C ARG A 156 26.11 0.68 11.39
N ARG A 157 26.09 1.19 10.16
CA ARG A 157 27.21 1.08 9.21
C ARG A 157 28.45 1.77 9.74
N SER A 158 28.33 3.00 10.22
CA SER A 158 29.42 3.77 10.83
C SER A 158 30.10 3.01 11.98
N LYS A 159 29.31 2.40 12.89
CA LYS A 159 29.85 1.58 14.00
C LYS A 159 30.61 0.34 13.50
N LEU A 160 30.08 -0.36 12.50
CA LEU A 160 30.73 -1.53 11.91
C LEU A 160 32.02 -1.15 11.18
N GLU A 161 32.04 -0.02 10.47
CA GLU A 161 33.25 0.51 9.83
C GLU A 161 34.32 0.87 10.86
N GLN A 162 33.94 1.44 12.00
CA GLN A 162 34.85 1.72 13.11
C GLN A 162 35.46 0.43 13.69
N GLU A 163 34.63 -0.59 13.96
CA GLU A 163 35.09 -1.89 14.46
C GLU A 163 36.02 -2.60 13.46
N LEU A 164 35.70 -2.52 12.16
CA LEU A 164 36.53 -3.06 11.09
C LEU A 164 37.89 -2.36 11.02
N ASN A 165 37.90 -1.03 11.11
CA ASN A 165 39.13 -0.25 11.12
C ASN A 165 40.00 -0.56 12.34
N GLN A 166 39.41 -0.66 13.54
CA GLN A 166 40.13 -1.08 14.74
C GLN A 166 40.72 -2.49 14.59
N SER A 167 39.94 -3.44 14.07
CA SER A 167 40.40 -4.81 13.83
C SER A 167 41.50 -4.89 12.78
N SER A 168 41.45 -4.04 11.75
CA SER A 168 42.49 -3.94 10.74
C SER A 168 43.81 -3.42 11.34
N LEU A 169 43.73 -2.41 12.21
CA LEU A 169 44.90 -1.87 12.91
C LEU A 169 45.55 -2.93 13.82
N THR A 170 44.76 -3.67 14.60
CA THR A 170 45.30 -4.72 15.46
C THR A 170 45.92 -5.85 14.65
N LEU A 171 45.27 -6.30 13.56
CA LEU A 171 45.84 -7.31 12.66
C LEU A 171 47.15 -6.86 12.04
N ASN A 172 47.27 -5.62 11.60
CA ASN A 172 48.50 -5.08 11.05
C ASN A 172 49.63 -5.05 12.09
N SER A 173 49.31 -4.67 13.33
CA SER A 173 50.27 -4.71 14.44
C SER A 173 50.74 -6.13 14.75
N VAL A 174 49.82 -7.10 14.83
CA VAL A 174 50.17 -8.51 15.09
C VAL A 174 50.98 -9.09 13.93
N ARG A 175 50.62 -8.76 12.68
CA ARG A 175 51.38 -9.17 11.50
C ARG A 175 52.80 -8.63 11.52
N ALA A 176 52.99 -7.37 11.90
CA ALA A 176 54.33 -6.77 12.03
C ALA A 176 55.16 -7.49 13.10
N SER A 177 54.59 -7.72 14.29
CA SER A 177 55.26 -8.43 15.38
C SER A 177 55.62 -9.87 15.01
N ASN A 178 54.71 -10.60 14.36
CA ASN A 178 55.00 -11.96 13.87
C ASN A 178 56.10 -11.97 12.81
N SER A 179 56.15 -10.95 11.94
CA SER A 179 57.25 -10.83 10.97
C SER A 179 58.59 -10.57 11.65
N GLU A 180 58.61 -9.78 12.72
CA GLU A 180 59.81 -9.50 13.52
C GLU A 180 60.29 -10.76 14.26
N LEU A 181 59.37 -11.46 14.94
CA LEU A 181 59.65 -12.75 15.57
C LEU A 181 60.15 -13.79 14.55
N GLY A 182 59.59 -13.82 13.34
CA GLY A 182 60.07 -14.68 12.26
C GLY A 182 61.53 -14.39 11.90
N ARG A 183 61.91 -13.11 11.79
CA ARG A 183 63.30 -12.71 11.53
C ARG A 183 64.23 -13.04 12.69
N GLU A 184 63.78 -12.89 13.93
CA GLU A 184 64.54 -13.26 15.12
C GLU A 184 64.79 -14.78 15.15
N VAL A 185 63.76 -15.57 14.89
CA VAL A 185 63.85 -17.03 14.79
C VAL A 185 64.82 -17.45 13.67
N GLU A 186 64.73 -16.85 12.48
CA GLU A 186 65.69 -17.10 11.39
C GLU A 186 67.12 -16.68 11.77
N SER A 187 67.29 -15.55 12.47
CA SER A 187 68.58 -15.08 12.98
C SER A 187 69.18 -16.04 14.01
N LEU A 188 68.36 -16.67 14.85
CA LEU A 188 68.80 -17.67 15.82
C LEU A 188 69.14 -19.00 15.15
N TYR A 189 68.44 -19.38 14.08
CA TYR A 189 68.80 -20.54 13.25
C TYR A 189 70.10 -20.34 12.46
N ALA A 190 70.49 -19.10 12.16
CA ALA A 190 71.78 -18.79 11.52
C ALA A 190 73.00 -18.98 12.45
N ALA A 191 72.79 -19.02 13.77
CA ALA A 191 73.85 -19.15 14.77
C ALA A 191 74.01 -20.59 15.30
N ARG A 192 74.32 -21.55 14.41
CA ARG A 192 74.97 -22.81 14.79
C ARG A 192 75.88 -23.36 13.70
N GLU A 193 77.07 -22.77 13.66
CA GLU A 193 78.36 -23.22 13.10
C GLU A 193 78.37 -24.49 12.20
N CYS A 194 78.33 -24.29 10.89
CA CYS A 194 79.24 -25.01 9.99
C CYS A 194 80.50 -24.13 9.83
N PRO A 195 81.68 -24.58 10.26
CA PRO A 195 82.89 -23.79 10.02
C PRO A 195 83.10 -23.63 8.51
N PRO A 196 83.49 -22.43 8.05
CA PRO A 196 83.65 -22.12 6.63
C PRO A 196 84.75 -22.94 5.96
N ASP A 197 85.56 -23.67 6.73
CA ASP A 197 86.59 -24.59 6.25
C ASP A 197 86.05 -25.93 5.74
N GLY A 198 84.74 -26.19 5.88
CA GLY A 198 84.11 -27.43 5.44
C GLY A 198 84.57 -28.67 6.23
N ALA A 199 85.08 -28.49 7.46
CA ALA A 199 85.61 -29.58 8.28
C ALA A 199 84.52 -30.53 8.80
N TYR A 200 83.36 -30.01 9.20
CA TYR A 200 82.23 -30.80 9.67
C TYR A 200 80.88 -30.13 9.41
N ILE A 201 79.82 -30.95 9.48
CA ILE A 201 78.42 -30.52 9.56
C ILE A 201 77.88 -30.88 10.95
N SER A 202 77.14 -29.97 11.58
CA SER A 202 76.50 -30.19 12.89
C SER A 202 74.98 -30.28 12.75
N LEU A 203 74.39 -31.32 13.37
CA LEU A 203 72.95 -31.52 13.47
C LEU A 203 72.54 -31.44 14.93
N LEU A 204 71.64 -30.51 15.28
CA LEU A 204 71.05 -30.41 16.60
C LEU A 204 69.61 -30.90 16.60
N ASN A 205 69.27 -31.76 17.55
CA ASN A 205 67.88 -31.97 17.91
C ASN A 205 67.37 -30.83 18.80
N HIS A 206 66.55 -29.95 18.25
CA HIS A 206 65.93 -28.83 18.97
C HIS A 206 64.73 -29.26 19.83
N SER A 207 64.30 -30.52 19.75
CA SER A 207 63.26 -31.05 20.64
C SER A 207 63.80 -31.12 22.06
N SER A 208 63.03 -30.60 23.02
CA SER A 208 63.32 -30.71 24.46
C SER A 208 62.92 -32.07 25.04
N GLU A 209 62.11 -32.86 24.32
CA GLU A 209 61.47 -34.07 24.88
C GLU A 209 61.57 -35.31 23.99
N LYS A 210 61.70 -35.16 22.67
CA LYS A 210 61.61 -36.29 21.72
C LYS A 210 62.98 -36.66 21.14
N THR A 211 63.34 -37.93 21.27
CA THR A 211 64.44 -38.56 20.52
C THR A 211 64.01 -38.75 19.05
N VAL A 212 64.89 -38.42 18.11
CA VAL A 212 64.65 -38.59 16.67
C VAL A 212 65.56 -39.68 16.12
N ASP A 213 64.98 -40.67 15.45
CA ASP A 213 65.76 -41.65 14.68
C ASP A 213 66.09 -41.07 13.31
N ILE A 214 67.37 -40.86 13.04
CA ILE A 214 67.90 -40.29 11.80
C ILE A 214 68.68 -41.32 10.99
N SER A 215 68.49 -42.60 11.29
CA SER A 215 69.05 -43.70 10.51
C SER A 215 68.68 -43.56 9.03
N ARG A 216 69.65 -43.73 8.12
CA ARG A 216 69.47 -43.66 6.66
C ARG A 216 69.01 -42.32 6.11
N TRP A 217 68.98 -41.27 6.92
CA TRP A 217 68.73 -39.92 6.40
C TRP A 217 69.91 -39.48 5.55
N VAL A 218 69.65 -38.63 4.56
CA VAL A 218 70.65 -38.20 3.59
C VAL A 218 70.97 -36.74 3.81
N LEU A 219 72.25 -36.46 3.98
CA LEU A 219 72.81 -35.11 3.89
C LEU A 219 73.19 -34.82 2.46
N LYS A 220 72.69 -33.70 1.93
CA LYS A 220 73.04 -33.21 0.60
C LYS A 220 73.62 -31.80 0.76
N ARG A 221 74.87 -31.57 0.34
CA ARG A 221 75.49 -30.25 0.36
C ARG A 221 75.80 -29.77 -1.04
N ARG A 222 75.34 -28.57 -1.40
CA ARG A 222 75.65 -27.89 -2.66
C ARG A 222 76.60 -26.73 -2.38
N VAL A 223 77.70 -26.63 -3.13
CA VAL A 223 78.69 -25.56 -3.01
C VAL A 223 78.71 -24.76 -4.32
N ASP A 224 78.55 -23.43 -4.20
CA ASP A 224 78.51 -22.43 -5.27
C ASP A 224 77.58 -22.81 -6.45
N GLY A 225 76.47 -23.49 -6.14
CA GLY A 225 75.49 -23.93 -7.14
C GLY A 225 75.96 -25.07 -8.05
N ARG A 226 77.18 -25.60 -7.87
CA ARG A 226 77.82 -26.53 -8.83
C ARG A 226 78.12 -27.90 -8.24
N THR A 227 78.81 -27.96 -7.10
CA THR A 227 79.26 -29.22 -6.52
C THR A 227 78.22 -29.76 -5.55
N GLU A 228 77.59 -30.88 -5.87
CA GLU A 228 76.66 -31.58 -4.96
C GLU A 228 77.36 -32.79 -4.30
N LEU A 229 77.53 -32.73 -2.98
CA LEU A 229 77.96 -33.82 -2.13
C LEU A 229 76.74 -34.48 -1.50
N ARG A 230 76.72 -35.81 -1.42
CA ARG A 230 75.66 -36.57 -0.74
C ARG A 230 76.29 -37.58 0.20
N TYR A 231 75.69 -37.73 1.38
CA TYR A 231 76.12 -38.67 2.40
C TYR A 231 74.92 -39.27 3.10
N SER A 232 74.85 -40.59 3.14
CA SER A 232 73.80 -41.33 3.85
C SER A 232 74.26 -41.66 5.26
N LEU A 233 73.46 -41.31 6.25
CA LEU A 233 73.73 -41.66 7.64
C LEU A 233 73.67 -43.18 7.86
N PRO A 234 74.57 -43.76 8.68
CA PRO A 234 74.51 -45.16 9.05
C PRO A 234 73.21 -45.55 9.76
N ASP A 235 72.95 -46.85 9.81
CA ASP A 235 71.85 -47.40 10.59
C ASP A 235 72.09 -47.25 12.10
N GLY A 236 71.01 -47.02 12.85
CA GLY A 236 71.02 -47.01 14.32
C GLY A 236 71.33 -45.66 14.96
N ILE A 237 71.41 -44.58 14.18
CA ILE A 237 71.69 -43.25 14.72
C ILE A 237 70.41 -42.62 15.28
N ARG A 238 70.40 -42.38 16.60
CA ARG A 238 69.30 -41.73 17.32
C ARG A 238 69.80 -40.49 18.04
N LEU A 239 69.21 -39.35 17.70
CA LEU A 239 69.55 -38.06 18.26
C LEU A 239 68.62 -37.76 19.45
N GLN A 240 69.18 -37.74 20.65
CA GLN A 240 68.46 -37.45 21.89
C GLN A 240 67.97 -36.00 21.93
N PRO A 241 66.98 -35.66 22.78
CA PRO A 241 66.55 -34.28 22.98
C PRO A 241 67.74 -33.36 23.34
N ALA A 242 67.75 -32.14 22.79
CA ALA A 242 68.81 -31.14 23.00
C ALA A 242 70.25 -31.65 22.72
N SER A 243 70.42 -32.72 21.93
CA SER A 243 71.72 -33.35 21.65
C SER A 243 72.23 -33.03 20.24
N GLU A 244 73.55 -33.06 20.06
CA GLU A 244 74.25 -32.70 18.83
C GLU A 244 74.94 -33.89 18.19
N LEU A 245 74.84 -34.02 16.86
CA LEU A 245 75.67 -34.92 16.05
C LEU A 245 76.59 -34.10 15.16
N ARG A 246 77.90 -34.29 15.27
CA ARG A 246 78.89 -33.71 14.35
C ARG A 246 79.42 -34.74 13.39
N ILE A 247 79.43 -34.39 12.11
CA ILE A 247 79.80 -35.27 11.02
C ILE A 247 81.00 -34.66 10.31
N TYR A 248 82.19 -35.18 10.59
CA TYR A 248 83.44 -34.70 10.03
C TYR A 248 83.68 -35.27 8.64
N SER A 249 84.31 -34.50 7.75
CA SER A 249 84.91 -35.06 6.53
C SER A 249 86.19 -35.84 6.87
N GLN A 250 86.80 -36.55 5.92
CA GLN A 250 88.09 -37.20 6.17
C GLN A 250 89.18 -36.21 6.61
N GLN A 251 89.29 -35.06 5.92
CA GLN A 251 90.24 -34.00 6.27
C GLN A 251 89.90 -33.37 7.62
N GLY A 252 88.63 -33.05 7.87
CA GLY A 252 88.18 -32.49 9.14
C GLY A 252 88.43 -33.44 10.32
N ALA A 253 88.27 -34.76 10.11
CA ALA A 253 88.55 -35.78 11.11
C ALA A 253 90.06 -35.93 11.38
N ALA A 254 90.92 -35.78 10.38
CA ALA A 254 92.37 -35.78 10.57
C ALA A 254 92.82 -34.58 11.42
N VAL A 255 92.25 -33.40 11.17
CA VAL A 255 92.47 -32.18 11.96
C VAL A 255 91.95 -32.38 13.40
N ALA A 256 90.73 -32.91 13.56
CA ALA A 256 90.13 -33.18 14.88
C ALA A 256 90.92 -34.22 15.69
N LYS A 257 91.41 -35.30 15.06
CA LYS A 257 92.28 -36.31 15.69
C LYS A 257 93.63 -35.75 16.12
N SER A 258 94.19 -34.80 15.38
CA SER A 258 95.41 -34.08 15.76
C SER A 258 95.20 -33.16 16.96
N LEU A 259 93.95 -32.80 17.28
CA LEU A 259 93.61 -31.78 18.27
C LEU A 259 93.26 -32.31 19.66
N LYS A 260 93.00 -33.61 19.88
CA LYS A 260 93.04 -34.28 21.20
C LYS A 260 92.74 -35.79 21.11
N SER A 261 93.45 -36.55 21.94
CA SER A 261 93.07 -37.86 22.52
C SER A 261 91.56 -38.10 22.48
N PHE A 262 91.15 -39.18 21.81
CA PHE A 262 89.80 -39.68 21.66
C PHE A 262 89.21 -39.99 23.04
N ARG A 263 88.78 -38.96 23.77
CA ARG A 263 87.94 -39.10 24.95
C ARG A 263 86.50 -39.02 24.47
N THR A 264 85.78 -40.11 24.68
CA THR A 264 84.36 -40.13 24.97
C THR A 264 84.10 -39.18 26.15
N GLY A 265 83.99 -37.89 25.85
CA GLY A 265 83.84 -36.80 26.81
C GLY A 265 82.41 -36.29 26.78
N THR A 266 81.66 -36.68 27.82
CA THR A 266 80.78 -35.82 28.61
C THR A 266 80.02 -34.71 27.87
N SER A 267 78.69 -34.88 27.82
CA SER A 267 77.64 -33.95 27.36
C SER A 267 77.14 -34.21 25.94
N GLY A 268 76.04 -34.96 25.83
CA GLY A 268 75.03 -34.88 24.74
C GLY A 268 75.49 -34.85 23.27
N ARG A 269 76.74 -35.19 22.97
CA ARG A 269 77.34 -34.98 21.65
C ARG A 269 77.85 -36.29 21.07
N GLN A 270 77.34 -36.61 19.89
CA GLN A 270 77.75 -37.73 19.06
C GLN A 270 78.67 -37.21 17.96
N GLU A 271 79.67 -38.00 17.59
CA GLU A 271 80.60 -37.65 16.51
C GLU A 271 80.68 -38.80 15.51
N LEU A 272 80.67 -38.44 14.23
CA LEU A 272 80.71 -39.36 13.11
C LEU A 272 81.74 -38.86 12.09
N VAL A 273 82.41 -39.77 11.42
CA VAL A 273 83.34 -39.44 10.33
C VAL A 273 82.77 -39.98 9.03
N ASN A 274 82.58 -39.08 8.07
CA ASN A 274 82.25 -39.42 6.70
C ASN A 274 83.54 -39.83 5.97
N ASN A 275 83.66 -41.13 5.70
CA ASN A 275 84.78 -41.70 4.96
C ASN A 275 84.59 -41.65 3.44
N GLU A 276 83.47 -41.13 2.92
CA GLU A 276 83.18 -41.07 1.48
C GLU A 276 83.71 -39.78 0.84
N VAL A 277 83.91 -38.72 1.65
CA VAL A 277 84.22 -37.39 1.14
C VAL A 277 85.41 -36.78 1.88
N VAL A 278 86.36 -36.23 1.11
CA VAL A 278 87.59 -35.62 1.66
C VAL A 278 87.27 -34.34 2.45
N SER A 279 86.39 -33.48 1.93
CA SER A 279 85.93 -32.23 2.54
C SER A 279 84.44 -32.02 2.26
N TRP A 280 83.71 -31.33 3.15
CA TRP A 280 82.34 -30.88 2.86
C TRP A 280 82.27 -29.71 1.87
N GLY A 281 83.43 -29.22 1.41
CA GLY A 281 83.55 -28.16 0.43
C GLY A 281 83.46 -26.77 1.06
N VAL A 282 84.23 -25.85 0.47
CA VAL A 282 84.34 -24.44 0.86
C VAL A 282 83.95 -23.61 -0.36
N GLY A 283 83.09 -22.62 -0.17
CA GLY A 283 82.60 -21.75 -1.24
C GLY A 283 81.95 -20.49 -0.70
N ASN A 284 81.64 -19.55 -1.59
CA ASN A 284 81.00 -18.28 -1.25
C ASN A 284 79.53 -18.47 -0.88
N SER A 285 78.88 -19.49 -1.44
CA SER A 285 77.51 -19.89 -1.11
C SER A 285 77.43 -21.41 -0.95
N THR A 286 76.98 -21.90 0.21
CA THR A 286 76.77 -23.32 0.45
C THR A 286 75.35 -23.58 0.98
N GLU A 287 74.72 -24.62 0.44
CA GLU A 287 73.37 -25.06 0.79
C GLU A 287 73.47 -26.49 1.31
N THR A 288 73.03 -26.76 2.54
CA THR A 288 73.06 -28.11 3.14
C THR A 288 71.64 -28.54 3.47
N PHE A 289 71.19 -29.64 2.91
CA PHE A 289 69.87 -30.22 3.07
C PHE A 289 69.96 -31.51 3.88
N LEU A 290 68.99 -31.73 4.76
CA LEU A 290 68.78 -32.98 5.48
C LEU A 290 67.47 -33.61 5.01
N LEU A 291 67.55 -34.79 4.41
CA LEU A 291 66.44 -35.54 3.85
C LEU A 291 66.17 -36.78 4.70
N ASN A 292 64.90 -37.09 4.98
CA ASN A 292 64.55 -38.34 5.65
C ASN A 292 64.64 -39.55 4.69
N GLN A 293 64.41 -40.76 5.21
CA GLN A 293 64.39 -42.00 4.42
C GLN A 293 63.37 -42.02 3.26
N HIS A 294 62.37 -41.13 3.28
CA HIS A 294 61.34 -41.00 2.24
C HIS A 294 61.71 -39.92 1.21
N GLY A 295 62.85 -39.25 1.36
CA GLY A 295 63.29 -38.15 0.50
C GLY A 295 62.63 -36.80 0.84
N GLU A 296 61.91 -36.70 1.95
CA GLU A 296 61.33 -35.43 2.41
C GLU A 296 62.39 -34.57 3.09
N GLU A 297 62.43 -33.29 2.74
CA GLU A 297 63.27 -32.29 3.39
C GLU A 297 62.82 -32.05 4.83
N LYS A 298 63.75 -32.22 5.78
CA LYS A 298 63.53 -31.97 7.21
C LYS A 298 64.29 -30.76 7.73
N ALA A 299 65.38 -30.37 7.08
CA ALA A 299 66.09 -29.14 7.38
C ALA A 299 66.89 -28.65 6.17
N ILE A 300 67.10 -27.34 6.09
CA ILE A 300 67.99 -26.68 5.15
C ILE A 300 68.85 -25.67 5.91
N PHE A 301 70.13 -25.59 5.56
CA PHE A 301 71.07 -24.61 6.09
C PHE A 301 71.76 -23.91 4.93
N LEU A 302 71.60 -22.59 4.85
CA LEU A 302 72.17 -21.73 3.82
C LEU A 302 73.27 -20.89 4.45
N GLN A 303 74.48 -20.97 3.91
CA GLN A 303 75.63 -20.17 4.35
C GLN A 303 76.15 -19.39 3.16
N SER A 304 76.19 -18.07 3.27
CA SER A 304 76.86 -17.20 2.31
C SER A 304 77.92 -16.36 3.02
N ILE A 305 79.11 -16.27 2.41
CA ILE A 305 80.14 -15.33 2.87
C ILE A 305 79.81 -13.99 2.20
N ALA A 306 79.34 -13.04 3.00
CA ALA A 306 79.16 -11.68 2.52
C ALA A 306 80.52 -11.15 2.06
N ALA A 307 80.63 -10.76 0.79
CA ALA A 307 81.77 -9.98 0.34
C ALA A 307 81.87 -8.75 1.23
N THR A 308 83.00 -8.58 1.90
CA THR A 308 83.33 -7.31 2.56
C THR A 308 83.15 -6.21 1.51
N PRO A 309 82.27 -5.22 1.72
CA PRO A 309 82.13 -4.14 0.76
C PRO A 309 83.48 -3.42 0.68
N ASP A 310 84.08 -3.44 -0.51
CA ASP A 310 85.23 -2.59 -0.83
C ASP A 310 84.78 -1.14 -0.61
N ASN A 311 85.26 -0.53 0.47
CA ASN A 311 85.16 0.90 0.67
C ASN A 311 86.06 1.57 -0.37
N SER A 312 85.45 2.06 -1.44
CA SER A 312 86.06 3.00 -2.39
C SER A 312 85.14 4.18 -2.64
#